data_AF-A0A1E5QBI9-F1
#
_entry.id   AF-A0A1E5QBI9-F1
#
_cell.length_a   1.000
_cell.length_b   1.000
_cell.length_c   1.000
_cell.angle_alpha   90.00
_cell.angle_beta   90.00
_cell.angle_gamma   90.00
#
_symmetry.space_group_name_H-M   'P 1'
#
loop_
_entity.id
_entity.type
_entity.pdbx_description
1 polymer ?
#
loop_
_entity_poly.entity_id
_entity_poly.type
_entity_poly.pdbx_seq_one_letter_code
_entity_poly.pdbx_strand_id
1 'polypeptide(L)'
;MEDELKKHIRKAVEIKTSGRWAELDQKICQLADNHNGHETWQIKVLRSLCFRNFSEYLALKKAYEDFGSEPSLLAWRARNLLEISVWSLYCARNRENTRIFFEDSGRDIIGIPNEFIKWGKITSKDDDWLKHIESVKQDISTRFASEGIESLDGSYKQVRSAASECGFEDGFNVFYKLFSKFAHPTAMLIMADTELEKEKLQKNMFFSHGCMFFVGAFTELEKALSVLDEHPA
;
A
#
# COMPACT_ATOMS: atom_id res chain seq x y z
N MET A 1 -20.65 -17.34 9.05
CA MET A 1 -19.72 -16.87 8.00
C MET A 1 -20.25 -15.60 7.34
N GLU A 2 -21.49 -15.62 6.83
CA GLU A 2 -22.08 -14.47 6.12
C GLU A 2 -22.20 -13.19 6.99
N ASP A 3 -22.51 -13.32 8.28
CA ASP A 3 -22.61 -12.17 9.19
C ASP A 3 -21.29 -11.44 9.44
N GLU A 4 -20.20 -12.19 9.59
CA GLU A 4 -18.85 -11.61 9.69
C GLU A 4 -18.44 -10.94 8.38
N LEU A 5 -18.78 -11.54 7.22
CA LEU A 5 -18.49 -10.91 5.94
C LEU A 5 -19.21 -9.56 5.78
N LYS A 6 -20.50 -9.51 6.14
CA LYS A 6 -21.32 -8.28 6.10
C LYS A 6 -20.85 -7.22 7.09
N LYS A 7 -20.30 -7.61 8.24
CA LYS A 7 -19.78 -6.69 9.26
C LYS A 7 -18.62 -5.84 8.74
N HIS A 8 -17.64 -6.43 8.06
CA HIS A 8 -16.52 -5.67 7.48
C HIS A 8 -16.99 -4.67 6.42
N ILE A 9 -17.93 -5.09 5.58
CA ILE A 9 -18.52 -4.23 4.53
C ILE A 9 -19.22 -3.03 5.18
N ARG A 10 -20.06 -3.25 6.20
CA ARG A 10 -20.76 -2.17 6.92
C ARG A 10 -19.78 -1.14 7.50
N LYS A 11 -18.71 -1.59 8.16
CA LYS A 11 -17.68 -0.69 8.71
C LYS A 11 -16.96 0.13 7.64
N ALA A 12 -16.64 -0.49 6.50
CA ALA A 12 -16.00 0.23 5.40
C ALA A 12 -16.93 1.29 4.79
N VAL A 13 -18.22 0.97 4.64
CA VAL A 13 -19.25 1.93 4.20
C VAL A 13 -19.37 3.08 5.20
N GLU A 14 -19.40 2.80 6.50
CA GLU A 14 -19.48 3.81 7.55
C GLU A 14 -18.32 4.81 7.47
N ILE A 15 -17.07 4.36 7.32
CA ILE A 15 -15.92 5.26 7.13
C ILE A 15 -16.12 6.15 5.90
N LYS A 16 -16.57 5.55 4.79
CA LYS A 16 -16.79 6.28 3.54
C LYS A 16 -17.88 7.35 3.68
N THR A 17 -18.95 7.07 4.41
CA THR A 17 -20.14 7.95 4.47
C THR A 17 -20.18 8.89 5.67
N SER A 18 -19.39 8.65 6.70
CA SER A 18 -19.40 9.43 7.96
C SER A 18 -18.73 10.80 7.87
N GLY A 19 -17.97 11.08 6.81
CA GLY A 19 -17.16 12.30 6.71
C GLY A 19 -15.75 12.16 7.30
N ARG A 20 -15.46 11.07 8.01
CA ARG A 20 -14.14 10.80 8.63
C ARG A 20 -12.96 10.92 7.66
N TRP A 21 -13.12 10.49 6.41
CA TRP A 21 -12.09 10.68 5.39
C TRP A 21 -11.83 12.17 5.08
N ALA A 22 -12.89 12.97 4.97
CA ALA A 22 -12.76 14.40 4.68
C ALA A 22 -12.10 15.15 5.84
N GLU A 23 -12.47 14.81 7.07
CA GLU A 23 -11.84 15.33 8.29
C GLU A 23 -10.35 14.97 8.34
N LEU A 24 -10.01 13.70 8.07
CA LEU A 24 -8.63 13.24 8.03
C LEU A 24 -7.81 13.93 6.95
N ASP A 25 -8.36 14.08 5.74
CA ASP A 25 -7.68 14.76 4.62
C ASP A 25 -7.44 16.25 4.91
N GLN A 26 -8.41 16.93 5.52
CA GLN A 26 -8.25 18.32 5.97
C GLN A 26 -7.13 18.42 7.02
N LYS A 27 -7.12 17.51 8.00
CA LYS A 27 -6.09 17.47 9.05
C LYS A 27 -4.70 17.24 8.46
N ILE A 28 -4.56 16.34 7.50
CA ILE A 28 -3.30 16.10 6.80
C ILE A 28 -2.83 17.35 6.07
N CYS A 29 -3.73 18.09 5.40
CA CYS A 29 -3.37 19.35 4.75
C CYS A 29 -2.87 20.38 5.77
N GLN A 30 -3.55 20.53 6.91
CA GLN A 30 -3.12 21.43 7.99
C GLN A 30 -1.74 21.07 8.55
N LEU A 31 -1.47 19.78 8.79
CA LEU A 31 -0.15 19.32 9.24
C LEU A 31 0.93 19.58 8.19
N ALA A 32 0.61 19.44 6.90
CA ALA A 32 1.55 19.71 5.81
C ALA A 32 1.88 21.21 5.67
N ASP A 33 0.91 22.10 5.92
CA ASP A 33 1.08 23.56 5.83
C ASP A 33 1.78 24.13 7.09
N ASN A 34 1.55 23.52 8.25
CA ASN A 34 2.17 23.90 9.52
C ASN A 34 3.50 23.15 9.70
N HIS A 35 4.58 23.65 9.07
CA HIS A 35 5.97 23.15 9.20
C HIS A 35 6.59 23.33 10.61
N ASN A 36 5.79 23.21 11.69
CA ASN A 36 6.23 23.31 13.08
C ASN A 36 7.03 22.06 13.50
N GLY A 37 8.23 21.89 12.96
CA GLY A 37 9.20 20.88 13.42
C GLY A 37 8.96 19.44 12.93
N HIS A 38 7.83 19.13 12.30
CA HIS A 38 7.64 17.82 11.67
C HIS A 38 8.43 17.72 10.37
N GLU A 39 9.18 16.63 10.21
CA GLU A 39 9.89 16.38 8.97
C GLU A 39 8.90 16.10 7.84
N THR A 40 8.98 16.89 6.77
CA THR A 40 8.09 16.83 5.60
C THR A 40 7.90 15.41 5.05
N TRP A 41 8.90 14.54 5.20
CA TRP A 41 8.84 13.15 4.76
C TRP A 41 7.86 12.29 5.58
N GLN A 42 7.73 12.50 6.89
CA GLN A 42 6.87 11.67 7.76
C GLN A 42 5.40 11.88 7.42
N ILE A 43 4.98 13.15 7.35
CA ILE A 43 3.62 13.53 6.96
C ILE A 43 3.32 13.03 5.54
N LYS A 44 4.29 13.15 4.62
CA LYS A 44 4.18 12.65 3.24
C LYS A 44 3.94 11.14 3.19
N VAL A 45 4.61 10.33 4.01
CA VAL A 45 4.37 8.87 4.08
C VAL A 45 2.96 8.59 4.61
N LEU A 46 2.58 9.15 5.75
CA LEU A 46 1.27 8.88 6.36
C LEU A 46 0.12 9.35 5.45
N ARG A 47 0.26 10.51 4.82
CA ARG A 47 -0.67 11.00 3.78
C ARG A 47 -0.77 10.03 2.62
N SER A 48 0.37 9.55 2.13
CA SER A 48 0.40 8.61 1.00
C SER A 48 -0.29 7.30 1.35
N LEU A 49 -0.08 6.76 2.56
CA LEU A 49 -0.77 5.57 3.04
C LEU A 49 -2.28 5.79 3.17
N CYS A 50 -2.71 6.93 3.72
CA CYS A 50 -4.12 7.33 3.80
C CYS A 50 -4.78 7.34 2.40
N PHE A 51 -4.17 8.06 1.47
CA PHE A 51 -4.66 8.18 0.09
C PHE A 51 -4.70 6.82 -0.61
N ARG A 52 -3.62 6.02 -0.51
CA ARG A 52 -3.55 4.70 -1.16
C ARG A 52 -4.55 3.73 -0.56
N ASN A 53 -4.73 3.72 0.75
CA ASN A 53 -5.73 2.89 1.42
C ASN A 53 -7.15 3.21 0.92
N PHE A 54 -7.51 4.50 0.87
CA PHE A 54 -8.84 4.92 0.42
C PHE A 54 -9.05 4.67 -1.08
N SER A 55 -8.07 5.04 -1.91
CA SER A 55 -8.12 4.82 -3.36
C SER A 55 -8.24 3.34 -3.72
N GLU A 56 -7.49 2.46 -3.03
CA GLU A 56 -7.54 1.02 -3.28
C GLU A 56 -8.86 0.40 -2.82
N TYR A 57 -9.45 0.87 -1.72
CA TYR A 57 -10.80 0.49 -1.32
C TYR A 57 -11.85 0.89 -2.37
N LEU A 58 -11.77 2.09 -2.92
CA LEU A 58 -12.68 2.52 -3.99
C LEU A 58 -12.52 1.66 -5.25
N ALA A 59 -11.28 1.31 -5.61
CA ALA A 59 -10.99 0.42 -6.73
C ALA A 59 -11.55 -1.01 -6.49
N LEU A 60 -11.37 -1.54 -5.28
CA LEU A 60 -11.93 -2.82 -4.87
C LEU A 60 -13.46 -2.80 -4.95
N LYS A 61 -14.10 -1.76 -4.40
CA LYS A 61 -15.57 -1.60 -4.43
C LYS A 61 -16.09 -1.55 -5.87
N LYS A 62 -15.44 -0.77 -6.74
CA LYS A 62 -15.81 -0.70 -8.16
C LYS A 62 -15.72 -2.07 -8.83
N ALA A 63 -14.66 -2.84 -8.57
CA ALA A 63 -14.51 -4.19 -9.09
C ALA A 63 -15.57 -5.17 -8.54
N TYR A 64 -16.00 -5.01 -7.29
CA TYR A 64 -17.05 -5.85 -6.71
C TYR A 64 -18.43 -5.55 -7.29
N GLU A 65 -18.74 -4.27 -7.55
CA GLU A 65 -20.01 -3.83 -8.12
C GLU A 65 -20.12 -4.11 -9.63
N ASP A 66 -18.98 -4.28 -10.31
CA ASP A 66 -18.96 -4.71 -11.70
C ASP A 66 -19.25 -6.21 -11.82
N PHE A 67 -20.39 -6.52 -12.45
CA PHE A 67 -20.82 -7.89 -12.70
C PHE A 67 -19.84 -8.66 -13.58
N GLY A 68 -19.11 -7.99 -14.48
CA GLY A 68 -18.12 -8.61 -15.37
C GLY A 68 -16.73 -8.79 -14.75
N SER A 69 -16.51 -8.32 -13.53
CA SER A 69 -15.20 -8.43 -12.87
C SER A 69 -14.96 -9.83 -12.31
N GLU A 70 -13.83 -10.41 -12.70
CA GLU A 70 -13.34 -11.72 -12.27
C GLU A 70 -12.94 -11.74 -10.77
N PRO A 71 -13.11 -12.85 -10.05
CA PRO A 71 -12.65 -13.00 -8.67
C PRO A 71 -11.16 -12.69 -8.48
N SER A 72 -10.34 -12.93 -9.51
CA SER A 72 -8.90 -12.65 -9.50
C SER A 72 -8.57 -11.17 -9.30
N LEU A 73 -9.34 -10.28 -9.93
CA LEU A 73 -9.18 -8.83 -9.76
C LEU A 73 -9.47 -8.44 -8.31
N LEU A 74 -10.53 -8.98 -7.70
CA LEU A 74 -10.85 -8.69 -6.30
C LEU A 74 -9.80 -9.26 -5.34
N ALA A 75 -9.28 -10.46 -5.61
CA ALA A 75 -8.18 -11.03 -4.84
C ALA A 75 -6.93 -10.16 -4.90
N TRP A 76 -6.59 -9.64 -6.08
CA TRP A 76 -5.46 -8.73 -6.25
C TRP A 76 -5.65 -7.44 -5.44
N ARG A 77 -6.83 -6.80 -5.56
CA ARG A 77 -7.16 -5.59 -4.80
C ARG A 77 -7.18 -5.83 -3.28
N ALA A 78 -7.72 -6.96 -2.83
CA ALA A 78 -7.71 -7.35 -1.43
C ALA A 78 -6.28 -7.59 -0.91
N ARG A 79 -5.39 -8.17 -1.74
CA ARG A 79 -3.96 -8.31 -1.41
C ARG A 79 -3.28 -6.96 -1.29
N ASN A 80 -3.55 -6.02 -2.20
CA ASN A 80 -2.98 -4.67 -2.10
C ASN A 80 -3.41 -4.00 -0.79
N LEU A 81 -4.69 -4.10 -0.40
CA LEU A 81 -5.18 -3.59 0.89
C LEU A 81 -4.56 -4.30 2.10
N LEU A 82 -4.31 -5.61 2.02
CA LEU A 82 -3.57 -6.34 3.06
C LEU A 82 -2.17 -5.75 3.26
N GLU A 83 -1.40 -5.57 2.18
CA GLU A 83 -0.04 -5.02 2.25
C GLU A 83 -0.05 -3.55 2.72
N ILE A 84 -0.97 -2.73 2.20
CA ILE A 84 -1.19 -1.36 2.66
C ILE A 84 -1.54 -1.32 4.14
N SER A 85 -2.39 -2.24 4.62
CA SER A 85 -2.73 -2.33 6.04
C SER A 85 -1.52 -2.65 6.88
N VAL A 86 -0.67 -3.59 6.48
CA VAL A 86 0.56 -3.89 7.21
C VAL A 86 1.47 -2.67 7.27
N TRP A 87 1.67 -1.97 6.16
CA TRP A 87 2.49 -0.75 6.14
C TRP A 87 1.88 0.38 6.97
N SER A 88 0.56 0.50 6.97
CA SER A 88 -0.16 1.47 7.80
C SER A 88 0.06 1.19 9.29
N LEU A 89 -0.08 -0.08 9.72
CA LEU A 89 0.20 -0.49 11.09
C LEU A 89 1.68 -0.27 11.47
N TYR A 90 2.59 -0.61 10.56
CA TYR A 90 4.03 -0.51 10.79
C TYR A 90 4.46 0.95 10.98
N CYS A 91 4.09 1.84 10.05
CA CYS A 91 4.44 3.26 10.10
C CYS A 91 3.71 4.00 11.23
N ALA A 92 2.44 3.65 11.53
CA ALA A 92 1.67 4.28 12.60
C ALA A 92 2.27 4.07 14.00
N ARG A 93 3.10 3.04 14.20
CA ARG A 93 3.66 2.70 15.51
C ARG A 93 4.69 3.70 16.02
N ASN A 94 5.59 4.17 15.16
CA ASN A 94 6.63 5.12 15.53
C ASN A 94 7.28 5.78 14.30
N ARG A 95 8.01 6.86 14.57
CA ARG A 95 8.73 7.64 13.54
C ARG A 95 9.80 6.80 12.82
N GLU A 96 10.54 5.95 13.52
CA GLU A 96 11.64 5.16 12.95
C GLU A 96 11.14 4.20 11.87
N ASN A 97 10.04 3.49 12.13
CA ASN A 97 9.38 2.63 11.14
C ASN A 97 8.96 3.40 9.89
N THR A 98 8.43 4.61 10.09
CA THR A 98 8.05 5.49 8.98
C THR A 98 9.28 5.93 8.19
N ARG A 99 10.41 6.18 8.87
CA ARG A 99 11.69 6.54 8.22
C ARG A 99 12.20 5.40 7.35
N ILE A 100 12.21 4.18 7.86
CA ILE A 100 12.62 2.99 7.11
C ILE A 100 11.76 2.83 5.85
N PHE A 101 10.43 2.97 5.97
CA PHE A 101 9.53 2.90 4.82
C PHE A 101 9.78 4.03 3.81
N PHE A 102 10.07 5.24 4.29
CA PHE A 102 10.43 6.36 3.44
C PHE A 102 11.71 6.10 2.65
N GLU A 103 12.75 5.56 3.29
CA GLU A 103 14.00 5.18 2.62
C GLU A 103 13.78 4.08 1.59
N ASP A 104 13.00 3.05 1.93
CA ASP A 104 12.66 1.97 0.99
C ASP A 104 11.94 2.51 -0.25
N SER A 105 11.12 3.55 -0.12
CA SER A 105 10.51 4.21 -1.29
C SER A 105 11.55 4.83 -2.23
N GLY A 106 12.66 5.34 -1.69
CA GLY A 106 13.78 5.81 -2.51
C GLY A 106 14.51 4.67 -3.21
N ARG A 107 14.68 3.54 -2.51
CA ARG A 107 15.28 2.31 -3.06
C ARG A 107 14.42 1.75 -4.21
N ASP A 108 13.10 1.74 -4.06
CA ASP A 108 12.17 1.34 -5.12
C ASP A 108 12.29 2.25 -6.37
N ILE A 109 12.30 3.56 -6.15
CA ILE A 109 12.35 4.54 -7.24
C ILE A 109 13.68 4.45 -8.00
N ILE A 110 14.82 4.27 -7.32
CA ILE A 110 16.12 4.14 -7.98
C ILE A 110 16.32 2.76 -8.64
N GLY A 111 15.58 1.74 -8.19
CA GLY A 111 15.54 0.41 -8.82
C GLY A 111 15.09 0.46 -10.28
N ILE A 112 14.11 1.33 -10.60
CA ILE A 112 13.56 1.47 -11.96
C ILE A 112 14.64 1.88 -13.00
N PRO A 113 15.36 3.01 -12.85
CA PRO A 113 16.41 3.38 -13.81
C PRO A 113 17.55 2.36 -13.83
N ASN A 114 17.86 1.68 -12.72
CA ASN A 114 18.86 0.61 -12.72
C ASN A 114 18.47 -0.55 -13.66
N GLU A 115 17.20 -0.97 -13.66
CA GLU A 115 16.71 -2.00 -14.58
C GLU A 115 16.67 -1.51 -16.04
N PHE A 116 16.32 -0.24 -16.28
CA PHE A 116 16.41 0.34 -17.63
C PHE A 116 17.85 0.37 -18.15
N ILE A 117 18.83 0.76 -17.33
CA ILE A 117 20.25 0.73 -17.73
C ILE A 117 20.69 -0.69 -18.07
N LYS A 118 20.31 -1.69 -17.26
CA LYS A 118 20.61 -3.11 -17.56
C LYS A 118 19.97 -3.54 -18.88
N TRP A 119 18.68 -3.24 -19.08
CA TRP A 119 17.97 -3.55 -20.31
C TRP A 119 18.58 -2.84 -21.54
N GLY A 120 18.97 -1.58 -21.40
CA GLY A 120 19.62 -0.81 -22.46
C GLY A 120 20.94 -1.43 -22.89
N LYS A 121 21.76 -1.89 -21.92
CA LYS A 121 23.01 -2.61 -22.19
C LYS A 121 22.77 -3.95 -22.89
N ILE A 122 21.76 -4.72 -22.46
CA ILE A 122 21.40 -5.99 -23.10
C ILE A 122 20.90 -5.80 -24.53
N THR A 123 20.21 -4.69 -24.80
CA THR A 123 19.62 -4.39 -26.10
C THR A 123 20.47 -3.46 -26.96
N SER A 124 21.72 -3.21 -26.56
CA SER A 124 22.69 -2.36 -27.27
C SER A 124 22.11 -0.98 -27.62
N LYS A 125 21.42 -0.34 -26.67
CA LYS A 125 21.04 1.07 -26.80
C LYS A 125 22.28 1.94 -26.91
N ASP A 126 22.15 3.05 -27.63
CA ASP A 126 23.23 4.01 -27.79
C ASP A 126 23.59 4.69 -26.47
N ASP A 127 24.78 5.31 -26.47
CA ASP A 127 25.34 5.97 -25.30
C ASP A 127 24.50 7.14 -24.81
N ASP A 128 23.79 7.83 -25.71
CA ASP A 128 22.98 8.99 -25.35
C ASP A 128 21.70 8.57 -24.60
N TRP A 129 21.09 7.45 -25.00
CA TRP A 129 20.01 6.82 -24.25
C TRP A 129 20.46 6.43 -22.85
N LEU A 130 21.63 5.80 -22.70
CA LEU A 130 22.16 5.39 -21.40
C LEU A 130 22.44 6.59 -20.49
N LYS A 131 23.09 7.64 -21.02
CA LYS A 131 23.35 8.88 -20.28
C LYS A 131 22.06 9.55 -19.81
N HIS A 132 21.00 9.51 -20.62
CA HIS A 132 19.71 10.08 -20.22
C HIS A 132 19.15 9.38 -18.97
N ILE A 133 19.16 8.05 -18.93
CA ILE A 133 18.69 7.29 -17.76
C ILE A 133 19.62 7.47 -16.55
N GLU A 134 20.93 7.58 -16.77
CA GLU A 134 21.89 7.89 -15.71
C GLU A 134 21.66 9.27 -15.09
N SER A 135 21.30 10.28 -15.89
CA SER A 135 20.89 11.60 -15.39
C SER A 135 19.66 11.49 -14.50
N VAL A 136 18.62 10.76 -14.92
CA VAL A 136 17.41 10.53 -14.11
C VAL A 136 17.77 9.87 -12.78
N LYS A 137 18.66 8.88 -12.79
CA LYS A 137 19.16 8.24 -11.57
C LYS A 137 19.86 9.24 -10.65
N GLN A 138 20.70 10.12 -11.19
CA GLN A 138 21.41 11.14 -10.42
C GLN A 138 20.47 12.16 -9.79
N ASP A 139 19.42 12.58 -10.51
CA ASP A 139 18.40 13.50 -10.00
C ASP A 139 17.63 12.89 -8.82
N ILE A 140 17.28 11.60 -8.90
CA ILE A 140 16.66 10.85 -7.80
C ILE A 140 17.58 10.83 -6.58
N SER A 141 18.85 10.44 -6.75
CA SER A 141 19.82 10.39 -5.65
C SER A 141 19.99 11.76 -4.98
N THR A 142 20.10 12.83 -5.78
CA THR A 142 20.26 14.20 -5.28
C THR A 142 19.06 14.65 -4.45
N ARG A 143 17.84 14.33 -4.90
CA ARG A 143 16.61 14.63 -4.16
C ARG A 143 16.56 13.89 -2.82
N PHE A 144 16.84 12.59 -2.79
CA PHE A 144 16.81 11.82 -1.55
C PHE A 144 17.92 12.24 -0.57
N ALA A 145 19.10 12.62 -1.08
CA ALA A 145 20.15 13.22 -0.28
C ALA A 145 19.70 14.52 0.40
N SER A 146 18.92 15.37 -0.29
CA SER A 146 18.35 16.58 0.32
C SER A 146 17.31 16.31 1.41
N GLU A 147 16.70 15.11 1.42
CA GLU A 147 15.79 14.62 2.47
C GLU A 147 16.55 13.80 3.56
N GLY A 148 17.89 13.90 3.57
CA GLY A 148 18.78 13.31 4.57
C GLY A 148 19.06 11.82 4.39
N ILE A 149 18.90 11.28 3.18
CA ILE A 149 19.19 9.87 2.88
C ILE A 149 20.54 9.78 2.18
N GLU A 150 21.56 9.35 2.92
CA GLU A 150 22.94 9.30 2.45
C GLU A 150 23.18 8.22 1.41
N SER A 151 22.46 7.10 1.51
CA SER A 151 22.58 5.97 0.58
C SER A 151 21.24 5.29 0.31
N LEU A 152 21.03 4.96 -0.96
CA LEU A 152 19.94 4.10 -1.42
C LEU A 152 20.42 2.66 -1.67
N ASP A 153 21.63 2.33 -1.24
CA ASP A 153 22.13 0.96 -1.21
C ASP A 153 21.75 0.32 0.12
N GLY A 154 21.00 -0.78 0.09
CA GLY A 154 20.57 -1.47 1.30
C GLY A 154 19.52 -2.54 1.05
N SER A 155 19.23 -3.32 2.09
CA SER A 155 18.14 -4.29 2.08
C SER A 155 16.80 -3.63 2.38
N TYR A 156 15.77 -4.00 1.62
CA TYR A 156 14.40 -3.58 1.86
C TYR A 156 13.81 -4.19 3.12
N LYS A 157 12.98 -3.42 3.84
CA LYS A 157 12.06 -3.98 4.82
C LYS A 157 11.07 -4.88 4.10
N GLN A 158 11.05 -6.16 4.49
CA GLN A 158 10.06 -7.09 3.96
C GLN A 158 8.71 -6.88 4.64
N VAL A 159 7.63 -6.82 3.86
CA VAL A 159 6.26 -6.68 4.39
C VAL A 159 5.92 -7.76 5.42
N ARG A 160 6.42 -9.00 5.25
CA ARG A 160 6.24 -10.07 6.24
C ARG A 160 6.92 -9.75 7.58
N SER A 161 8.13 -9.19 7.54
CA SER A 161 8.84 -8.76 8.76
C SER A 161 8.10 -7.61 9.44
N ALA A 162 7.59 -6.64 8.66
CA ALA A 162 6.75 -5.58 9.20
C ALA A 162 5.46 -6.14 9.84
N ALA A 163 4.82 -7.13 9.22
CA ALA A 163 3.66 -7.81 9.78
C ALA A 163 3.98 -8.54 11.09
N SER A 164 5.13 -9.21 11.18
CA SER A 164 5.61 -9.91 12.38
C SER A 164 5.85 -8.96 13.53
N GLU A 165 6.55 -7.86 13.28
CA GLU A 165 6.71 -6.81 14.28
C GLU A 165 5.36 -6.24 14.70
N CYS A 166 4.41 -6.14 13.76
CA CYS A 166 3.04 -5.73 14.04
C CYS A 166 2.19 -6.74 14.85
N GLY A 167 2.70 -7.93 15.15
CA GLY A 167 1.95 -9.01 15.80
C GLY A 167 0.88 -9.63 14.89
N PHE A 168 1.02 -9.50 13.57
CA PHE A 168 0.06 -9.94 12.56
C PHE A 168 0.65 -10.96 11.56
N GLU A 169 1.75 -11.64 11.92
CA GLU A 169 2.43 -12.57 11.01
C GLU A 169 1.54 -13.72 10.53
N ASP A 170 0.86 -14.41 11.44
CA ASP A 170 0.04 -15.59 11.09
C ASP A 170 -1.12 -15.20 10.16
N GLY A 171 -1.83 -14.12 10.52
CA GLY A 171 -2.90 -13.57 9.69
C GLY A 171 -2.39 -13.14 8.32
N PHE A 172 -1.26 -12.41 8.29
CA PHE A 172 -0.63 -11.99 7.05
C PHE A 172 -0.26 -13.19 6.17
N ASN A 173 0.38 -14.22 6.72
CA ASN A 173 0.80 -15.40 5.97
C ASN A 173 -0.39 -16.17 5.35
N VAL A 174 -1.49 -16.30 6.08
CA VAL A 174 -2.72 -16.93 5.58
C VAL A 174 -3.31 -16.13 4.43
N PHE A 175 -3.59 -14.84 4.65
CA PHE A 175 -4.26 -14.00 3.66
C PHE A 175 -3.39 -13.71 2.43
N TYR A 176 -2.10 -13.45 2.63
CA TYR A 176 -1.16 -13.22 1.53
C TYR A 176 -1.08 -14.45 0.62
N LYS A 177 -0.97 -15.64 1.19
CA LYS A 177 -0.94 -16.90 0.42
C LYS A 177 -2.26 -17.12 -0.30
N LEU A 178 -3.38 -16.94 0.39
CA LEU A 178 -4.72 -17.10 -0.17
C LEU A 178 -4.90 -16.17 -1.37
N PHE A 179 -4.77 -14.86 -1.19
CA PHE A 179 -5.00 -13.90 -2.27
C PHE A 179 -4.02 -14.08 -3.42
N SER A 180 -2.76 -14.43 -3.14
CA SER A 180 -1.78 -14.67 -4.20
C SER A 180 -2.15 -15.85 -5.10
N LYS A 181 -2.85 -16.86 -4.59
CA LYS A 181 -3.32 -17.99 -5.43
C LYS A 181 -4.41 -17.59 -6.42
N PHE A 182 -5.20 -16.56 -6.08
CA PHE A 182 -6.31 -16.08 -6.89
C PHE A 182 -5.96 -14.83 -7.73
N ALA A 183 -4.98 -14.02 -7.30
CA ALA A 183 -4.60 -12.78 -7.99
C ALA A 183 -3.72 -13.02 -9.24
N HIS A 184 -2.98 -14.13 -9.28
CA HIS A 184 -2.02 -14.45 -10.34
C HIS A 184 -2.51 -15.62 -11.20
N PRO A 185 -2.09 -15.73 -12.47
CA PRO A 185 -2.40 -16.87 -13.34
C PRO A 185 -1.65 -18.13 -12.88
N THR A 186 -2.03 -18.67 -11.72
CA THR A 186 -1.47 -19.91 -11.20
C THR A 186 -2.02 -21.11 -11.97
N ALA A 187 -1.29 -22.23 -11.96
CA ALA A 187 -1.78 -23.48 -12.56
C ALA A 187 -3.18 -23.86 -12.03
N MET A 188 -3.47 -23.57 -10.77
CA MET A 188 -4.80 -23.78 -10.18
C MET A 188 -5.89 -22.99 -10.92
N LEU A 189 -5.68 -21.71 -11.20
CA LEU A 189 -6.66 -20.88 -11.91
C LEU A 189 -6.75 -21.22 -13.39
N ILE A 190 -5.61 -21.53 -14.03
CA ILE A 190 -5.57 -21.91 -15.44
C ILE A 190 -6.36 -23.19 -15.68
N MET A 191 -6.32 -24.13 -14.73
CA MET A 191 -7.00 -25.43 -14.82
C MET A 191 -8.38 -25.45 -14.13
N ALA A 192 -8.84 -24.34 -13.54
CA ALA A 192 -10.09 -24.31 -12.81
C ALA A 192 -11.28 -24.29 -13.77
N ASP A 193 -12.28 -25.12 -13.49
CA ASP A 193 -13.59 -25.00 -14.11
C ASP A 193 -14.32 -23.76 -13.57
N THR A 194 -15.02 -23.04 -14.44
CA THR A 194 -15.84 -21.89 -14.07
C THR A 194 -17.18 -22.35 -13.49
N GLU A 195 -17.45 -22.00 -12.24
CA GLU A 195 -18.71 -22.30 -11.57
C GLU A 195 -19.22 -21.03 -10.87
N LEU A 196 -20.35 -20.50 -11.36
CA LEU A 196 -20.86 -19.18 -10.96
C LEU A 196 -21.01 -19.01 -9.43
N GLU A 197 -21.50 -20.04 -8.73
CA GLU A 197 -21.70 -19.94 -7.27
C GLU A 197 -20.37 -19.90 -6.51
N LYS A 198 -19.34 -20.60 -6.99
CA LYS A 198 -17.99 -20.54 -6.42
C LYS A 198 -17.36 -19.17 -6.66
N GLU A 199 -17.50 -18.62 -7.87
CA GLU A 199 -17.02 -17.29 -8.21
C GLU A 199 -17.69 -16.21 -7.37
N LYS A 200 -19.02 -16.30 -7.19
CA LYS A 200 -19.78 -15.39 -6.34
C LYS A 200 -19.33 -15.44 -4.89
N LEU A 201 -19.11 -16.65 -4.35
CA LEU A 201 -18.59 -16.81 -3.00
C LEU A 201 -17.19 -16.20 -2.87
N GLN A 202 -16.29 -16.46 -3.82
CA GLN A 202 -14.95 -15.88 -3.85
C GLN A 202 -14.98 -14.35 -3.89
N LYS A 203 -15.81 -13.76 -4.78
CA LYS A 203 -16.00 -12.30 -4.86
C LYS A 203 -16.43 -11.72 -3.51
N ASN A 204 -17.42 -12.32 -2.86
CA ASN A 204 -17.90 -11.89 -1.54
C ASN A 204 -16.81 -11.97 -0.47
N MET A 205 -16.03 -13.05 -0.46
CA MET A 205 -14.93 -13.22 0.49
C MET A 205 -13.83 -12.18 0.25
N PHE A 206 -13.34 -12.02 -0.98
CA PHE A 206 -12.25 -11.07 -1.26
C PHE A 206 -12.67 -9.63 -1.00
N PHE A 207 -13.90 -9.26 -1.38
CA PHE A 207 -14.44 -7.93 -1.08
C PHE A 207 -14.49 -7.67 0.43
N SER A 208 -15.06 -8.61 1.19
CA SER A 208 -15.19 -8.44 2.63
C SER A 208 -13.84 -8.34 3.36
N HIS A 209 -12.87 -9.21 3.03
CA HIS A 209 -11.54 -9.13 3.64
C HIS A 209 -10.79 -7.87 3.22
N GLY A 210 -10.92 -7.43 1.96
CA GLY A 210 -10.41 -6.13 1.54
C GLY A 210 -11.00 -4.98 2.36
N CYS A 211 -12.31 -5.01 2.64
CA CYS A 211 -12.96 -4.06 3.56
C CYS A 211 -12.38 -4.13 4.98
N MET A 212 -12.08 -5.33 5.49
CA MET A 212 -11.45 -5.51 6.79
C MET A 212 -10.08 -4.81 6.87
N PHE A 213 -9.21 -5.03 5.87
CA PHE A 213 -7.88 -4.40 5.82
C PHE A 213 -7.96 -2.89 5.64
N PHE A 214 -8.88 -2.40 4.80
CA PHE A 214 -9.14 -0.98 4.65
C PHE A 214 -9.50 -0.30 5.99
N VAL A 215 -10.45 -0.88 6.73
CA VAL A 215 -10.90 -0.35 8.02
C VAL A 215 -9.77 -0.36 9.05
N GLY A 216 -9.00 -1.46 9.11
CA GLY A 216 -7.86 -1.59 10.02
C GLY A 216 -6.80 -0.52 9.73
N ALA A 217 -6.37 -0.41 8.47
CA ALA A 217 -5.41 0.59 8.03
C ALA A 217 -5.87 2.03 8.34
N PHE A 218 -7.11 2.36 8.00
CA PHE A 218 -7.68 3.70 8.22
C PHE A 218 -7.67 4.07 9.71
N THR A 219 -8.12 3.14 10.57
CA THR A 219 -8.22 3.38 12.01
C THR A 219 -6.85 3.66 12.64
N GLU A 220 -5.80 2.93 12.23
CA GLU A 220 -4.45 3.15 12.78
C GLU A 220 -3.81 4.44 12.25
N LEU A 221 -4.03 4.79 10.99
CA LEU A 221 -3.55 6.05 10.43
C LEU A 221 -4.24 7.27 11.05
N GLU A 222 -5.55 7.19 11.27
CA GLU A 222 -6.34 8.24 11.94
C GLU A 222 -5.82 8.52 13.36
N LYS A 223 -5.51 7.46 14.12
CA LYS A 223 -4.89 7.58 15.45
C LYS A 223 -3.50 8.22 15.36
N ALA A 224 -2.63 7.72 14.48
CA ALA A 224 -1.26 8.21 14.35
C ALA A 224 -1.22 9.71 13.98
N LEU A 225 -2.08 10.14 13.05
CA LEU A 225 -2.19 11.55 12.67
C LEU A 225 -2.79 12.41 13.79
N SER A 226 -3.63 11.83 14.67
CA SER A 226 -4.16 12.55 15.83
C SER A 226 -3.09 12.80 16.89
N VAL A 227 -2.22 11.82 17.16
CA VAL A 227 -1.09 11.99 18.08
C VAL A 227 -0.10 13.04 17.59
N LEU A 228 0.18 13.08 16.28
CA LEU A 228 1.08 14.08 15.70
C LEU A 228 0.58 15.53 15.86
N ASP A 229 -0.73 15.72 15.84
CA ASP A 229 -1.38 17.03 16.00
C ASP A 229 -1.36 17.51 17.47
N GLU A 230 -1.47 16.59 18.43
CA GLU A 230 -1.44 16.89 19.87
C GLU A 230 -0.03 17.12 20.42
N HIS A 231 0.99 16.56 19.76
CA HIS A 231 2.39 16.61 20.18
C HIS A 231 3.30 17.04 19.02
N PRO A 232 3.27 18.34 18.65
CA PRO A 232 4.25 18.89 17.71
C PRO A 232 5.67 18.66 18.23
N ALA A 233 6.56 18.30 17.31
CA ALA A 233 7.95 17.89 17.60
C ALA A 233 8.79 19.00 18.27
#